data_AF-A0A060XLW4-F1
#
_entry.id   AF-A0A060XLW4-F1
#
_cell.length_a   1.000
_cell.length_b   1.000
_cell.length_c   1.000
_cell.angle_alpha   90.00
_cell.angle_beta   90.00
_cell.angle_gamma   90.00
#
_symmetry.space_group_name_H-M   'P 1'
#
loop_
_entity.id
_entity.type
_entity.pdbx_description
1 polymer ?
#
loop_
_entity_poly.entity_id
_entity_poly.type
_entity_poly.pdbx_seq_one_letter_code
_entity_poly.pdbx_strand_id
1 'polypeptide(L)'
;MPPSRLQGAQELDGLLGSESPSKEVDSSCWGRKRKKKKGSQEEQWDGVGPIPGFSKSPKGAEMLWHPAVVKPYLTLLAESSNPATLEGSAGSLQNLSAGNWKFTAYVRAAVRKEKGLPILVELLRMDNDRVVCSVATALRNMALDVRNKELIGEDQTLAPLQMLDRSHNTWLGV
;
A
#
# COMPACT_ATOMS: atom_id res chain seq x y z
N MET A 1 -12.01 -53.59 7.18
CA MET A 1 -12.94 -53.31 8.30
C MET A 1 -14.36 -53.21 7.74
N PRO A 2 -15.37 -53.73 8.45
CA PRO A 2 -16.72 -54.03 7.99
C PRO A 2 -17.62 -52.77 7.86
N PRO A 3 -18.86 -52.90 7.32
CA PRO A 3 -19.84 -51.84 7.17
C PRO A 3 -20.93 -51.82 8.27
N SER A 4 -21.76 -50.75 8.22
CA SER A 4 -23.17 -50.65 8.67
C SER A 4 -23.45 -50.04 10.05
N ARG A 5 -24.15 -48.90 10.06
CA ARG A 5 -25.49 -48.76 10.64
C ARG A 5 -26.26 -47.57 10.03
N LEU A 6 -27.55 -47.83 9.86
CA LEU A 6 -28.62 -47.11 9.18
C LEU A 6 -29.35 -46.13 10.10
N GLN A 7 -30.21 -45.31 9.46
CA GLN A 7 -31.43 -44.62 9.94
C GLN A 7 -31.23 -43.28 10.70
N GLY A 8 -31.95 -42.20 10.39
CA GLY A 8 -33.17 -42.10 9.56
C GLY A 8 -33.45 -40.69 9.05
N ALA A 9 -34.21 -40.65 7.96
CA ALA A 9 -34.89 -39.49 7.41
C ALA A 9 -36.35 -39.47 7.92
N GLN A 10 -36.90 -38.28 8.13
CA GLN A 10 -38.32 -37.87 8.06
C GLN A 10 -38.35 -36.35 8.31
N GLU A 11 -38.40 -35.51 7.28
CA GLU A 11 -39.62 -34.92 6.68
C GLU A 11 -40.60 -34.31 7.69
N LEU A 12 -40.80 -32.99 7.62
CA LEU A 12 -42.12 -32.36 7.69
C LEU A 12 -42.10 -31.06 6.87
N ASP A 13 -42.78 -31.15 5.72
CA ASP A 13 -43.22 -30.10 4.82
C ASP A 13 -44.51 -29.45 5.35
N GLY A 14 -44.84 -28.28 4.80
CA GLY A 14 -46.19 -27.73 4.85
C GLY A 14 -46.37 -26.49 5.74
N LEU A 15 -46.56 -25.34 5.10
CA LEU A 15 -47.84 -24.61 5.14
C LEU A 15 -47.79 -23.47 4.11
N LEU A 16 -48.33 -23.76 2.93
CA LEU A 16 -48.75 -22.76 1.94
C LEU A 16 -50.06 -22.10 2.42
N GLY A 17 -50.16 -20.79 2.26
CA GLY A 17 -51.40 -20.02 2.35
C GLY A 17 -51.36 -18.89 1.33
N SER A 18 -52.33 -18.91 0.41
CA SER A 18 -52.35 -18.26 -0.90
C SER A 18 -53.09 -16.92 -0.94
N GLU A 19 -52.86 -16.21 -2.06
CA GLU A 19 -53.67 -15.19 -2.74
C GLU A 19 -53.48 -13.68 -2.43
N SER A 20 -53.29 -12.93 -3.53
CA SER A 20 -53.16 -11.47 -3.65
C SER A 20 -54.53 -10.77 -3.73
N PRO A 21 -54.62 -9.43 -3.57
CA PRO A 21 -54.61 -8.61 -4.79
C PRO A 21 -53.91 -7.23 -4.65
N SER A 22 -53.20 -6.89 -5.73
CA SER A 22 -53.14 -5.57 -6.39
C SER A 22 -53.16 -4.31 -5.52
N LYS A 23 -51.98 -3.68 -5.35
CA LYS A 23 -51.82 -2.23 -5.46
C LYS A 23 -50.46 -1.91 -6.10
N GLU A 24 -50.48 -1.59 -7.39
CA GLU A 24 -49.46 -0.76 -8.01
C GLU A 24 -49.38 0.56 -7.24
N VAL A 25 -48.22 0.88 -6.68
CA VAL A 25 -47.89 2.26 -6.29
C VAL A 25 -46.40 2.48 -6.57
N ASP A 26 -46.17 3.20 -7.67
CA ASP A 26 -45.07 4.10 -7.97
C ASP A 26 -43.64 3.72 -7.56
N SER A 27 -42.89 3.28 -8.57
CA SER A 27 -41.73 4.02 -9.09
C SER A 27 -41.11 5.07 -8.16
N SER A 28 -40.10 4.68 -7.36
CA SER A 28 -39.16 5.65 -6.80
C SER A 28 -37.72 5.23 -7.07
N CYS A 29 -37.24 5.71 -8.23
CA CYS A 29 -35.91 5.52 -8.78
C CYS A 29 -34.91 6.61 -8.32
N TRP A 30 -35.19 7.44 -7.31
CA TRP A 30 -34.25 8.49 -6.90
C TRP A 30 -34.38 8.81 -5.41
N GLY A 31 -33.28 8.67 -4.65
CA GLY A 31 -33.18 9.41 -3.38
C GLY A 31 -32.64 8.69 -2.14
N ARG A 32 -31.89 7.58 -2.22
CA ARG A 32 -30.98 7.26 -1.12
C ARG A 32 -29.70 8.06 -1.31
N LYS A 33 -29.64 9.26 -0.70
CA LYS A 33 -28.38 9.90 -0.35
C LYS A 33 -27.58 8.86 0.44
N ARG A 34 -26.67 8.15 -0.23
CA ARG A 34 -25.55 7.52 0.44
C ARG A 34 -24.91 8.66 1.20
N LYS A 35 -25.08 8.66 2.52
CA LYS A 35 -24.24 9.40 3.43
C LYS A 35 -22.84 8.96 3.03
N LYS A 36 -22.15 9.79 2.24
CA LYS A 36 -20.72 9.65 1.98
C LYS A 36 -20.19 9.43 3.38
N LYS A 37 -19.71 8.22 3.66
CA LYS A 37 -18.97 7.95 4.90
C LYS A 37 -17.87 8.98 4.78
N LYS A 38 -18.04 10.11 5.47
CA LYS A 38 -17.06 11.17 5.59
C LYS A 38 -15.87 10.37 6.06
N GLY A 39 -14.88 10.24 5.17
CA GLY A 39 -13.75 9.35 5.38
C GLY A 39 -13.33 9.56 6.82
N SER A 40 -13.20 8.48 7.56
CA SER A 40 -12.47 8.56 8.80
C SER A 40 -11.10 9.11 8.39
N GLN A 41 -10.94 10.43 8.51
CA GLN A 41 -9.67 11.06 8.80
C GLN A 41 -9.26 10.46 10.15
N GLU A 42 -8.95 9.16 10.17
CA GLU A 42 -7.97 8.64 11.10
C GLU A 42 -6.74 9.49 10.82
N GLU A 43 -6.29 10.22 11.83
CA GLU A 43 -5.19 11.18 11.78
C GLU A 43 -4.01 10.59 10.98
N GLN A 44 -3.98 10.87 9.68
CA GLN A 44 -2.92 10.41 8.81
C GLN A 44 -1.71 11.28 9.12
N TRP A 45 -0.80 10.75 9.94
CA TRP A 45 0.45 11.43 10.26
C TRP A 45 1.17 11.84 8.99
N ASP A 46 1.47 13.13 8.90
CA ASP A 46 1.85 13.80 7.68
C ASP A 46 3.38 13.88 7.50
N GLY A 47 4.12 13.39 8.51
CA GLY A 47 5.56 13.50 8.65
C GLY A 47 6.00 14.48 9.75
N VAL A 48 5.11 15.35 10.21
CA VAL A 48 5.41 16.44 11.14
C VAL A 48 5.02 16.07 12.57
N GLY A 49 5.84 16.48 13.54
CA GLY A 49 5.61 16.15 14.94
C GLY A 49 5.81 14.67 15.29
N PRO A 50 5.45 14.26 16.52
CA PRO A 50 5.54 12.88 16.95
C PRO A 50 4.52 11.99 16.24
N ILE A 51 4.87 10.72 16.06
CA ILE A 51 3.98 9.73 15.44
C ILE A 51 2.83 9.42 16.42
N PRO A 52 1.55 9.51 16.00
CA PRO A 52 0.41 9.24 16.87
C PRO A 52 0.47 7.83 17.47
N GLY A 53 0.36 7.74 18.80
CA GLY A 53 0.40 6.48 19.53
C GLY A 53 1.80 5.91 19.80
N PHE A 54 2.87 6.58 19.36
CA PHE A 54 4.26 6.12 19.54
C PHE A 54 5.16 7.27 20.00
N SER A 55 5.52 7.26 21.29
CA SER A 55 6.40 8.26 21.90
C SER A 55 7.79 7.73 22.25
N LYS A 56 8.01 6.42 22.13
CA LYS A 56 9.28 5.74 22.46
C LYS A 56 9.96 5.26 21.18
N SER A 57 11.28 5.12 21.23
CA SER A 57 12.04 4.48 20.16
C SER A 57 11.59 3.03 19.95
N PRO A 58 11.47 2.57 18.69
CA PRO A 58 11.01 1.21 18.40
C PRO A 58 11.99 0.18 18.94
N LYS A 59 11.47 -0.97 19.40
CA LYS A 59 12.28 -2.08 19.91
C LYS A 59 11.76 -3.43 19.40
N GLY A 60 12.65 -4.42 19.32
CA GLY A 60 12.30 -5.78 18.91
C GLY A 60 11.63 -5.79 17.54
N ALA A 61 10.48 -6.44 17.42
CA ALA A 61 9.74 -6.57 16.16
C ALA A 61 9.26 -5.23 15.59
N GLU A 62 9.13 -4.17 16.38
CA GLU A 62 8.75 -2.84 15.87
C GLU A 62 9.81 -2.27 14.91
N MET A 63 11.08 -2.68 15.06
CA MET A 63 12.16 -2.27 14.16
C MET A 63 11.96 -2.76 12.72
N LEU A 64 11.03 -3.68 12.47
CA LEU A 64 10.75 -4.18 11.13
C LEU A 64 9.79 -3.29 10.33
N TRP A 65 9.09 -2.34 10.97
CA TRP A 65 8.04 -1.56 10.30
C TRP A 65 7.88 -0.12 10.81
N HIS A 66 8.50 0.26 11.92
CA HIS A 66 8.32 1.57 12.52
C HIS A 66 8.94 2.70 11.65
N PRO A 67 8.28 3.85 11.42
CA PRO A 67 8.77 4.89 10.51
C PRO A 67 10.19 5.44 10.83
N ALA A 68 10.61 5.35 12.08
CA ALA A 68 11.97 5.75 12.51
C ALA A 68 13.10 4.95 11.81
N VAL A 69 12.82 3.76 11.28
CA VAL A 69 13.83 2.94 10.58
C VAL A 69 14.11 3.42 9.16
N VAL A 70 13.30 4.35 8.64
CA VAL A 70 13.51 4.96 7.32
C VAL A 70 14.86 5.65 7.23
N LYS A 71 15.24 6.42 8.26
CA LYS A 71 16.46 7.23 8.23
C LYS A 71 17.73 6.39 8.04
N PRO A 72 17.97 5.30 8.80
CA PRO A 72 19.08 4.39 8.53
C PRO A 72 19.15 3.86 7.08
N TYR A 73 18.02 3.47 6.49
CA TYR A 73 17.99 3.01 5.09
C TYR A 73 18.35 4.13 4.11
N LEU A 74 17.86 5.36 4.34
CA LEU A 74 18.20 6.51 3.51
C LEU A 74 19.69 6.91 3.64
N THR A 75 20.27 6.80 4.83
CA THR A 75 21.71 7.00 5.04
C THR A 75 22.53 5.98 4.24
N LEU A 76 22.16 4.69 4.29
CA LEU A 76 22.81 3.67 3.48
C LEU A 76 22.69 3.95 1.97
N LEU A 77 21.53 4.41 1.52
CA LEU A 77 21.30 4.75 0.11
C LEU A 77 22.11 5.98 -0.34
N ALA A 78 22.32 6.95 0.53
CA ALA A 78 23.09 8.16 0.22
C ALA A 78 24.61 7.96 0.27
N GLU A 79 25.09 7.08 1.15
CA GLU A 79 26.53 7.00 1.47
C GLU A 79 27.21 5.73 0.92
N SER A 80 26.45 4.68 0.58
CA SER A 80 27.04 3.43 0.11
C SER A 80 27.35 3.45 -1.39
N SER A 81 28.50 2.89 -1.76
CA SER A 81 28.85 2.56 -3.15
C SER A 81 28.69 1.08 -3.47
N ASN A 82 28.30 0.25 -2.50
CA ASN A 82 28.14 -1.20 -2.69
C ASN A 82 26.74 -1.49 -3.28
N PRO A 83 26.62 -2.03 -4.50
CA PRO A 83 25.33 -2.29 -5.13
C PRO A 83 24.42 -3.21 -4.32
N ALA A 84 24.96 -4.20 -3.61
CA ALA A 84 24.15 -5.11 -2.79
C ALA A 84 23.54 -4.40 -1.58
N THR A 85 24.26 -3.44 -0.98
CA THR A 85 23.74 -2.61 0.12
C THR A 85 22.65 -1.67 -0.36
N LEU A 86 22.84 -1.06 -1.53
CA LEU A 86 21.87 -0.16 -2.16
C LEU A 86 20.59 -0.92 -2.55
N GLU A 87 20.72 -2.07 -3.20
CA GLU A 87 19.61 -2.97 -3.55
C GLU A 87 18.85 -3.40 -2.29
N GLY A 88 19.55 -3.89 -1.26
CA GLY A 88 18.93 -4.32 -0.01
C GLY A 88 18.22 -3.20 0.75
N SER A 89 18.79 -1.99 0.76
CA SER A 89 18.19 -0.83 1.41
C SER A 89 16.96 -0.33 0.65
N ALA A 90 17.04 -0.24 -0.68
CA ALA A 90 15.90 0.13 -1.53
C ALA A 90 14.79 -0.92 -1.47
N GLY A 91 15.13 -2.21 -1.49
CA GLY A 91 14.20 -3.33 -1.31
C GLY A 91 13.52 -3.31 0.07
N SER A 92 14.24 -2.92 1.12
CA SER A 92 13.64 -2.73 2.45
C SER A 92 12.59 -1.61 2.45
N LEU A 93 12.90 -0.45 1.85
CA LEU A 93 11.93 0.64 1.69
C LEU A 93 10.75 0.27 0.79
N GLN A 94 10.99 -0.53 -0.25
CA GLN A 94 9.93 -1.10 -1.10
C GLN A 94 8.94 -1.92 -0.26
N ASN A 95 9.45 -2.86 0.56
CA ASN A 95 8.63 -3.70 1.43
C ASN A 95 7.84 -2.88 2.45
N LEU A 96 8.50 -1.92 3.12
CA LEU A 96 7.88 -1.04 4.11
C LEU A 96 6.79 -0.13 3.54
N SER A 97 6.88 0.20 2.25
CA SER A 97 5.95 1.08 1.54
C SER A 97 4.88 0.34 0.74
N ALA A 98 4.86 -1.00 0.79
CA ALA A 98 3.87 -1.84 0.12
C ALA A 98 2.55 -1.95 0.90
N GLY A 99 1.43 -1.97 0.18
CA GLY A 99 0.09 -2.18 0.73
C GLY A 99 -0.60 -0.91 1.24
N ASN A 100 -1.67 -1.11 2.02
CA ASN A 100 -2.59 -0.05 2.46
C ASN A 100 -2.72 0.05 3.99
N TRP A 101 -1.74 -0.45 4.73
CA TRP A 101 -1.70 -0.37 6.18
C TRP A 101 -1.31 1.03 6.66
N LYS A 102 -1.77 1.42 7.86
CA LYS A 102 -1.55 2.78 8.37
C LYS A 102 -0.06 3.15 8.48
N PHE A 103 0.80 2.21 8.90
CA PHE A 103 2.23 2.49 9.03
C PHE A 103 2.94 2.53 7.68
N THR A 104 2.42 1.83 6.67
CA THR A 104 2.87 2.00 5.29
C THR A 104 2.73 3.46 4.85
N ALA A 105 1.60 4.09 5.16
CA ALA A 105 1.40 5.53 4.89
C ALA A 105 2.37 6.40 5.71
N TYR A 106 2.65 6.04 6.96
CA TYR A 106 3.62 6.77 7.79
C TYR A 106 5.05 6.64 7.27
N VAL A 107 5.44 5.47 6.75
CA VAL A 107 6.74 5.27 6.09
C VAL A 107 6.86 6.18 4.87
N ARG A 108 5.83 6.25 4.00
CA ARG A 108 5.83 7.15 2.85
C ARG A 108 5.98 8.62 3.26
N ALA A 109 5.33 9.02 4.35
CA ALA A 109 5.46 10.36 4.90
C ALA A 109 6.85 10.62 5.52
N ALA A 110 7.42 9.63 6.22
CA ALA A 110 8.76 9.71 6.79
C ALA A 110 9.84 9.83 5.71
N VAL A 111 9.74 9.06 4.61
CA VAL A 111 10.67 9.17 3.47
C VAL A 111 10.68 10.59 2.90
N ARG A 112 9.51 11.22 2.74
CA ARG A 112 9.42 12.62 2.30
C ARG A 112 10.04 13.57 3.31
N LYS A 113 9.72 13.41 4.60
CA LYS A 113 10.26 14.23 5.70
C LYS A 113 11.79 14.19 5.75
N GLU A 114 12.37 13.00 5.60
CA GLU A 114 13.81 12.76 5.60
C GLU A 114 14.49 13.11 4.25
N LYS A 115 13.78 13.78 3.33
CA LYS A 115 14.28 14.13 1.98
C LYS A 115 14.80 12.92 1.20
N GLY A 116 14.16 11.77 1.38
CA GLY A 116 14.52 10.53 0.71
C GLY A 116 14.12 10.46 -0.77
N LEU A 117 13.14 11.25 -1.21
CA LEU A 117 12.69 11.22 -2.61
C LEU A 117 13.82 11.63 -3.59
N PRO A 118 14.55 12.75 -3.39
CA PRO A 118 15.71 13.06 -4.22
C PRO A 118 16.78 11.96 -4.26
N ILE A 119 17.08 11.32 -3.12
CA ILE A 119 18.06 10.21 -3.05
C ILE A 119 17.61 9.06 -3.96
N LEU A 120 16.34 8.66 -3.86
CA LEU A 120 15.80 7.59 -4.69
C LEU A 120 15.79 7.98 -6.18
N VAL A 121 15.47 9.23 -6.52
CA VAL A 121 15.49 9.71 -7.92
C VAL A 121 16.91 9.73 -8.49
N GLU A 122 17.90 10.12 -7.70
CA GLU A 122 19.31 10.12 -8.10
C GLU A 122 19.80 8.71 -8.41
N LEU A 123 19.44 7.73 -7.58
CA LEU A 123 19.84 6.32 -7.77
C LEU A 123 19.25 5.68 -9.05
N LEU A 124 18.22 6.25 -9.67
CA LEU A 124 17.73 5.80 -10.98
C LEU A 124 18.74 5.99 -12.11
N ARG A 125 19.79 6.81 -11.90
CA ARG A 125 20.83 7.08 -12.88
C ARG A 125 22.02 6.14 -12.78
N MET A 126 22.00 5.20 -11.84
CA MET A 126 23.07 4.22 -11.67
C MET A 126 23.09 3.22 -12.82
N ASP A 127 24.29 2.82 -13.24
CA ASP A 127 24.50 1.71 -14.17
C ASP A 127 24.44 0.37 -13.43
N ASN A 128 23.27 0.06 -12.85
CA ASN A 128 23.01 -1.20 -12.15
C ASN A 128 21.50 -1.52 -12.15
N ASP A 129 21.10 -2.45 -13.01
CA ASP A 129 19.68 -2.82 -13.20
C ASP A 129 18.98 -3.29 -11.91
N ARG A 130 19.69 -4.00 -11.03
CA ARG A 130 19.11 -4.51 -9.78
C ARG A 130 18.77 -3.39 -8.81
N VAL A 131 19.70 -2.43 -8.66
CA VAL A 131 19.48 -1.23 -7.84
C VAL A 131 18.37 -0.38 -8.47
N VAL A 132 18.45 -0.10 -9.77
CA VAL A 132 17.46 0.71 -10.49
C VAL A 132 16.06 0.12 -10.38
N CYS A 133 15.90 -1.20 -10.56
CA CYS A 133 14.61 -1.88 -10.44
C CYS A 133 14.03 -1.78 -9.02
N SER A 134 14.87 -2.00 -8.00
CA SER A 134 14.47 -1.92 -6.60
C SER A 134 14.02 -0.50 -6.22
N VAL A 135 14.79 0.51 -6.65
CA VAL A 135 14.52 1.93 -6.44
C VAL A 135 13.27 2.40 -7.17
N ALA A 136 13.12 2.04 -8.45
CA ALA A 136 11.93 2.38 -9.25
C ALA A 136 10.66 1.82 -8.61
N THR A 137 10.72 0.59 -8.10
CA THR A 137 9.60 -0.04 -7.41
C THR A 137 9.31 0.63 -6.07
N ALA A 138 10.34 1.01 -5.30
CA ALA A 138 10.15 1.81 -4.08
C ALA A 138 9.48 3.15 -4.40
N LEU A 139 9.93 3.87 -5.43
CA LEU A 139 9.33 5.14 -5.88
C LEU A 139 7.88 4.97 -6.33
N ARG A 140 7.55 3.89 -7.04
CA ARG A 140 6.15 3.54 -7.39
C ARG A 140 5.28 3.43 -6.13
N ASN A 141 5.77 2.77 -5.09
CA ASN A 141 5.07 2.66 -3.82
C ASN A 141 5.01 4.01 -3.07
N MET A 142 6.06 4.83 -3.12
CA MET A 142 6.06 6.17 -2.52
C MET A 142 5.01 7.08 -3.16
N ALA A 143 4.83 6.99 -4.48
CA ALA A 143 3.86 7.77 -5.25
C ALA A 143 2.38 7.43 -4.96
N LEU A 144 2.11 6.43 -4.12
CA LEU A 144 0.77 6.19 -3.56
C LEU A 144 0.37 7.26 -2.53
N ASP A 145 1.33 8.00 -1.95
CA ASP A 145 1.05 9.25 -1.22
C ASP A 145 0.97 10.40 -2.24
N VAL A 146 -0.16 11.11 -2.27
CA VAL A 146 -0.44 12.19 -3.23
C VAL A 146 0.63 13.29 -3.20
N ARG A 147 1.13 13.65 -2.02
CA ARG A 147 2.16 14.69 -1.87
C ARG A 147 3.52 14.20 -2.38
N ASN A 148 3.82 12.92 -2.19
CA ASN A 148 5.02 12.34 -2.79
C ASN A 148 4.91 12.37 -4.31
N LYS A 149 3.75 12.01 -4.86
CA LYS A 149 3.51 12.02 -6.30
C LYS A 149 3.71 13.42 -6.91
N GLU A 150 3.23 14.46 -6.24
CA GLU A 150 3.43 15.85 -6.66
C GLU A 150 4.91 16.22 -6.70
N LEU A 151 5.64 15.98 -5.60
CA LEU A 151 7.08 16.28 -5.50
C LEU A 151 7.93 15.49 -6.49
N ILE A 152 7.58 14.22 -6.72
CA ILE A 152 8.23 13.37 -7.72
C ILE A 152 7.96 13.95 -9.13
N GLY A 153 6.72 14.34 -9.44
CA GLY A 153 6.35 14.86 -10.76
C GLY A 153 6.88 16.27 -11.07
N GLU A 154 7.14 17.09 -10.04
CA GLU A 154 7.79 18.41 -10.20
C GLU A 154 9.29 18.28 -10.53
N ASP A 155 9.92 17.18 -10.14
CA ASP A 155 11.29 16.88 -10.47
C ASP A 155 11.37 16.47 -11.95
N GLN A 156 11.65 17.44 -12.83
CA GLN A 156 11.75 17.29 -14.30
C GLN A 156 12.80 16.26 -14.76
N THR A 157 13.51 15.64 -13.81
CA THR A 157 14.48 14.57 -14.00
C THR A 157 13.85 13.20 -14.34
N LEU A 158 12.52 13.05 -14.29
CA LEU A 158 11.81 11.79 -14.54
C LEU A 158 11.46 11.48 -16.00
N ALA A 159 12.15 12.07 -16.98
CA ALA A 159 12.19 11.54 -18.35
C ALA A 159 12.46 10.00 -18.43
N PRO A 160 13.15 9.35 -17.46
CA PRO A 160 13.31 7.89 -17.46
C PRO A 160 12.09 7.06 -17.05
N LEU A 161 10.97 7.64 -16.60
CA LEU A 161 9.75 6.84 -16.36
C LEU A 161 9.14 6.29 -17.67
N GLN A 162 9.58 6.78 -18.84
CA GLN A 162 9.29 6.17 -20.14
C GLN A 162 10.23 4.99 -20.50
N MET A 163 11.30 4.73 -19.73
CA MET A 163 12.12 3.52 -19.91
C MET A 163 11.54 2.30 -19.18
N LEU A 164 10.70 2.48 -18.16
CA LEU A 164 9.98 1.35 -17.55
C LEU A 164 8.94 0.73 -18.50
N ASP A 165 8.56 1.43 -19.57
CA ASP A 165 7.66 0.95 -20.62
C ASP A 165 8.35 0.04 -21.66
N ARG A 166 9.68 -0.14 -21.57
CA ARG A 166 10.43 -1.07 -22.43
C ARG A 166 10.57 -2.49 -21.89
N SER A 167 10.03 -2.80 -20.70
CA SER A 167 9.82 -4.19 -20.25
C SER A 167 8.35 -4.51 -20.01
N HIS A 168 7.54 -4.31 -21.05
CA HIS A 168 6.30 -5.08 -21.19
C HIS A 168 6.63 -6.58 -21.20
N ASN A 169 6.58 -7.24 -20.03
CA ASN A 169 6.09 -8.62 -19.84
C ASN A 169 6.25 -9.23 -18.42
N THR A 170 6.56 -8.47 -17.35
CA THR A 170 6.65 -9.07 -15.99
C THR A 170 5.76 -8.44 -14.92
N TRP A 171 4.92 -7.45 -15.24
CA TRP A 171 4.13 -6.71 -14.24
C TRP A 171 2.66 -7.15 -14.06
N LEU A 172 2.26 -8.30 -14.60
CA LEU A 172 0.92 -8.89 -14.37
C LEU A 172 0.94 -10.18 -13.53
N GLY A 173 2.02 -10.46 -12.81
CA GLY A 173 2.14 -11.76 -12.12
C GLY A 173 2.92 -11.74 -10.82
N VAL A 174 2.56 -10.88 -9.86
CA VAL A 174 2.66 -11.14 -8.41
C VAL A 174 1.57 -10.38 -7.67
#